data_AF-A0A1C4UY56-F1
#
_entry.id   AF-A0A1C4UY56-F1
#
_cell.length_a   1.000
_cell.length_b   1.000
_cell.length_c   1.000
_cell.angle_alpha   90.00
_cell.angle_beta   90.00
_cell.angle_gamma   90.00
#
_symmetry.space_group_name_H-M   'P 1'
#
loop_
_entity.id
_entity.type
_entity.pdbx_description
1 polymer ?
#
loop_
_entity_poly.entity_id
_entity_poly.type
_entity_poly.pdbx_seq_one_letter_code
_entity_poly.pdbx_strand_id
1 'polypeptide(L)'
;MAARGRYVIHLPVLAVDLAGAVRLARVVARWAGVLSCADPGETTVSAEDEQGVRHRVFCDLRLPGGRRCLLRADHDGPCARRPTR
;
A
#
# COMPACT_ATOMS: atom_id res chain seq x y z
N MET A 1 -28.99 -8.95 -3.91
CA MET A 1 -27.74 -8.63 -3.18
C MET A 1 -27.27 -7.27 -3.65
N ALA A 2 -27.08 -6.29 -2.76
CA ALA A 2 -26.52 -5.00 -3.16
C ALA A 2 -25.11 -5.18 -3.71
N ALA A 3 -24.78 -4.50 -4.81
CA ALA A 3 -23.43 -4.49 -5.37
C ALA A 3 -22.46 -3.86 -4.35
N ARG A 4 -21.29 -4.48 -4.14
CA ARG A 4 -20.26 -3.93 -3.26
C ARG A 4 -19.53 -2.79 -3.97
N GLY A 5 -19.49 -1.61 -3.34
CA GLY A 5 -18.67 -0.48 -3.78
C GLY A 5 -17.24 -0.55 -3.27
N ARG A 6 -16.35 0.23 -3.89
CA ARG A 6 -14.98 0.46 -3.39
C ARG A 6 -14.95 1.81 -2.67
N TYR A 7 -14.40 1.82 -1.46
CA TYR A 7 -14.26 3.01 -0.62
C TYR A 7 -12.82 3.14 -0.12
N VAL A 8 -12.42 4.34 0.25
CA VAL A 8 -11.08 4.64 0.79
C VAL A 8 -11.23 5.20 2.20
N ILE A 9 -10.40 4.73 3.12
CA ILE A 9 -10.32 5.25 4.48
C ILE A 9 -9.17 6.25 4.53
N HIS A 10 -9.46 7.50 4.86
CA HIS A 10 -8.45 8.51 5.15
C HIS A 10 -8.16 8.50 6.65
N LEU A 11 -6.89 8.25 7.00
CA LEU A 11 -6.40 8.23 8.38
C LEU A 11 -5.19 9.17 8.47
N PRO A 12 -5.36 10.41 8.96
CA PRO A 12 -4.25 11.32 9.16
C PRO A 12 -3.24 10.76 10.17
N VAL A 13 -1.95 10.96 9.89
CA VAL A 13 -0.84 10.53 10.75
C VAL A 13 0.24 11.60 10.76
N LEU A 14 0.96 11.71 11.88
CA LEU A 14 2.15 12.55 11.95
C LEU A 14 3.39 11.72 11.60
N ALA A 15 4.22 12.27 10.73
CA ALA A 15 5.52 11.72 10.36
C ALA A 15 6.52 12.86 10.14
N VAL A 16 7.80 12.57 10.30
CA VAL A 16 8.88 13.54 10.07
C VAL A 16 8.92 13.99 8.60
N ASP A 17 8.64 13.07 7.68
CA ASP A 17 8.67 13.27 6.25
C ASP A 17 7.77 12.25 5.53
N LEU A 18 7.62 12.43 4.21
CA LEU A 18 6.89 11.51 3.34
C LEU A 18 7.44 10.09 3.41
N ALA A 19 8.77 9.93 3.46
CA ALA A 19 9.39 8.62 3.53
C ALA A 19 9.01 7.87 4.82
N GLY A 20 8.92 8.60 5.94
CA GLY A 20 8.45 8.12 7.24
C GLY A 20 6.98 7.73 7.20
N ALA A 21 6.13 8.56 6.58
CA ALA A 21 4.73 8.24 6.37
C ALA A 21 4.56 6.96 5.52
N VAL A 22 5.32 6.79 4.44
CA VAL A 22 5.32 5.57 3.60
C VAL A 22 5.78 4.34 4.39
N ARG A 23 6.80 4.47 5.25
CA ARG A 23 7.25 3.37 6.13
C ARG A 23 6.14 2.96 7.12
N LEU A 24 5.49 3.92 7.77
CA LEU A 24 4.37 3.66 8.69
C LEU A 24 3.19 3.02 7.95
N ALA A 25 2.79 3.57 6.80
CA ALA A 25 1.71 3.05 5.98
C ALA A 25 1.97 1.60 5.55
N ARG A 26 3.23 1.22 5.31
CA ARG A 26 3.59 -0.17 5.01
C ARG A 26 3.33 -1.12 6.17
N VAL A 27 3.57 -0.69 7.41
CA VAL A 27 3.27 -1.47 8.62
C VAL A 27 1.76 -1.60 8.79
N VAL A 28 1.04 -0.48 8.70
CA VAL A 28 -0.43 -0.44 8.83
C VAL A 28 -1.10 -1.32 7.76
N ALA A 29 -0.68 -1.20 6.50
CA ALA A 29 -1.21 -2.01 5.40
C ALA A 29 -0.96 -3.50 5.59
N ARG A 30 0.21 -3.90 6.09
CA ARG A 30 0.50 -5.31 6.41
C ARG A 30 -0.40 -5.82 7.54
N TRP A 31 -0.59 -5.04 8.59
CA TRP A 31 -1.51 -5.37 9.67
C TRP A 31 -2.96 -5.47 9.17
N ALA A 32 -3.41 -4.52 8.35
CA ALA A 32 -4.75 -4.51 7.76
C ALA A 32 -5.02 -5.70 6.83
N GLY A 33 -3.99 -6.45 6.42
CA GLY A 33 -4.15 -7.70 5.67
C GLY A 33 -4.92 -8.80 6.40
N VAL A 34 -5.18 -8.65 7.70
CA VAL A 34 -6.12 -9.52 8.45
C VAL A 34 -7.59 -9.29 8.06
N LEU A 35 -7.91 -8.12 7.50
CA LEU A 35 -9.25 -7.75 7.03
C LEU A 35 -9.43 -8.25 5.59
N SER A 36 -10.35 -9.18 5.37
CA SER A 36 -10.61 -9.76 4.05
C SER A 36 -11.11 -8.76 3.00
N CYS A 37 -11.61 -7.59 3.44
CA CYS A 37 -12.05 -6.50 2.58
C CYS A 37 -10.95 -5.50 2.21
N ALA A 38 -9.75 -5.58 2.81
CA ALA A 38 -8.65 -4.68 2.53
C ALA A 38 -7.78 -5.19 1.37
N ASP A 39 -7.30 -4.28 0.53
CA ASP A 39 -6.23 -4.55 -0.44
C ASP A 39 -4.96 -3.77 -0.04
N PRO A 40 -4.05 -4.37 0.75
CA PRO A 40 -2.80 -3.73 1.13
C PRO A 40 -1.93 -3.30 -0.06
N GLY A 41 -2.02 -4.00 -1.21
CA GLY A 41 -1.19 -3.70 -2.38
C GLY A 41 -1.47 -2.33 -2.97
N GLU A 42 -2.72 -1.87 -2.85
CA GLU A 42 -3.17 -0.57 -3.36
C GLU A 42 -2.99 0.58 -2.36
N THR A 43 -2.27 0.36 -1.26
CA THR A 43 -2.00 1.40 -0.25
C THR A 43 -1.19 2.55 -0.86
N THR A 44 -1.68 3.77 -0.64
CA THR A 44 -1.01 5.01 -1.02
C THR A 44 -0.93 5.97 0.16
N VAL A 45 0.03 6.89 0.10
CA VAL A 45 0.21 8.00 1.03
C VAL A 45 0.16 9.30 0.23
N SER A 46 -0.39 10.35 0.81
CA SER A 46 -0.36 11.71 0.29
C SER A 46 -0.01 12.67 1.42
N ALA A 47 0.41 13.88 1.09
CA ALA A 47 0.31 14.97 2.05
C ALA A 47 -1.18 15.26 2.36
N GLU A 48 -1.46 15.85 3.52
CA GLU A 48 -2.83 16.10 3.98
C GLU A 48 -3.56 17.13 3.11
N ASP A 49 -2.82 18.14 2.65
CA ASP A 49 -3.23 19.23 1.77
C ASP A 49 -3.17 18.86 0.28
N GLU A 50 -2.40 17.83 -0.09
CA GLU A 50 -2.22 17.38 -1.48
C GLU A 50 -2.72 15.93 -1.72
N GLN A 51 -3.95 15.62 -1.32
CA GLN A 51 -4.50 14.24 -1.39
C GLN A 51 -4.66 13.68 -2.82
N GLY A 52 -4.57 14.54 -3.84
CA GLY A 52 -4.50 14.13 -5.25
C GLY A 52 -3.15 13.51 -5.63
N VAL A 53 -2.08 13.83 -4.89
CA VAL A 53 -0.72 13.32 -5.11
C VAL A 53 -0.51 12.06 -4.29
N ARG A 54 -0.59 10.91 -4.95
CA ARG A 54 -0.54 9.60 -4.30
C ARG A 54 0.79 8.90 -4.50
N HIS A 55 1.52 8.71 -3.42
CA HIS A 55 2.75 7.93 -3.35
C HIS A 55 2.43 6.47 -3.05
N ARG A 56 2.89 5.54 -3.89
CA ARG A 56 2.68 4.11 -3.67
C ARG A 56 3.53 3.60 -2.52
N VAL A 57 2.95 2.73 -1.69
CA VAL A 57 3.67 2.07 -0.60
C VAL A 57 4.33 0.77 -1.06
N PHE A 58 3.69 0.05 -1.97
CA PHE A 58 4.16 -1.20 -2.55
C PHE A 58 4.36 -1.05 -4.06
N CYS A 59 5.22 -1.89 -4.63
CA CYS A 59 5.39 -1.98 -6.07
C CYS A 59 4.06 -2.33 -6.78
N ASP A 60 3.30 -3.27 -6.20
CA ASP A 60 1.95 -3.62 -6.66
C ASP A 60 1.88 -4.21 -8.09
N LEU A 61 3.03 -4.46 -8.73
CA LEU A 61 3.08 -5.14 -10.03
C LEU A 61 2.41 -6.53 -9.94
N ARG A 62 1.60 -6.86 -10.94
CA ARG A 62 1.01 -8.21 -11.06
C ARG A 62 2.10 -9.22 -11.41
N LEU A 63 2.20 -10.25 -10.58
CA LEU A 63 3.06 -11.42 -10.75
C LEU A 63 2.30 -12.53 -11.51
N PRO A 64 3.03 -13.52 -12.06
CA PRO A 64 2.42 -14.78 -12.48
C PRO A 64 1.52 -15.37 -11.39
N GLY A 65 0.32 -15.83 -11.77
CA GLY A 65 -0.70 -16.31 -10.82
C GLY A 65 -1.63 -15.21 -10.26
N GLY A 66 -1.67 -14.03 -10.88
CA GLY A 66 -2.67 -12.96 -10.59
C GLY A 66 -2.45 -12.20 -9.28
N ARG A 67 -1.34 -12.51 -8.62
CA ARG A 67 -0.94 -12.04 -7.30
C ARG A 67 -0.09 -10.76 -7.42
N ARG A 68 -0.16 -9.82 -6.48
CA ARG A 68 0.65 -8.57 -6.51
C ARG A 68 2.00 -8.70 -5.79
N CYS A 69 3.01 -7.93 -6.24
CA CYS A 69 4.30 -7.71 -5.58
C CYS A 69 4.10 -6.89 -4.29
N LEU A 70 4.71 -7.33 -3.18
CA LEU A 70 4.61 -6.65 -1.87
C LEU A 70 5.97 -6.13 -1.36
N LEU A 71 6.94 -6.01 -2.26
CA LEU A 71 8.16 -5.24 -2.03
C LEU A 71 7.84 -3.73 -2.02
N ARG A 72 8.81 -2.91 -1.58
CA ARG A 72 8.62 -1.44 -1.53
C ARG A 72 8.32 -0.93 -2.94
N ALA A 73 7.62 0.19 -3.06
CA ALA A 73 7.63 0.91 -4.33
C ALA A 73 9.09 1.18 -4.75
N ASP A 74 9.35 1.09 -6.06
CA ASP A 74 10.67 1.33 -6.66
C ASP A 74 11.80 0.48 -6.06
N HIS A 75 11.49 -0.76 -5.65
CA HIS A 75 12.51 -1.68 -5.18
C HIS A 75 13.43 -2.14 -6.32
N ASP A 76 14.69 -2.39 -5.98
CA ASP A 76 15.62 -3.06 -6.88
C ASP A 76 15.32 -4.56 -7.00
N GLY A 77 15.81 -5.17 -8.09
CA GLY A 77 15.69 -6.61 -8.32
C GLY A 77 14.30 -7.09 -8.74
N PRO A 78 14.11 -8.42 -8.87
CA PRO A 78 12.86 -8.98 -9.37
C PRO A 78 11.71 -8.79 -8.37
N CYS A 79 10.50 -8.57 -8.91
CA CYS A 79 9.29 -8.47 -8.11
C CYS A 79 9.01 -9.77 -7.33
N ALA A 80 8.61 -9.64 -6.06
CA ALA A 80 8.34 -10.77 -5.19
C ALA A 80 7.19 -10.50 -4.20
N ARG A 81 6.61 -11.58 -3.65
CA ARG A 81 5.54 -11.51 -2.63
C ARG A 81 6.06 -11.16 -1.23
N ARG A 82 7.32 -11.47 -0.98
CA ARG A 82 8.04 -11.18 0.26
C ARG A 82 9.50 -10.94 -0.10
N PRO A 83 10.26 -10.19 0.71
CA PRO A 83 11.70 -10.15 0.55
C PRO A 83 12.26 -11.58 0.55
N THR A 84 13.11 -11.89 -0.42
CA THR A 84 13.99 -13.06 -0.32
C THR A 84 14.92 -12.79 0.87
N ARG A 85 15.02 -13.75 1.79
CA ARG A 85 15.98 -13.66 2.90
C ARG A 85 17.40 -13.74 2.37
#